data_AF-A0A0P9CWU5-F1
#
_entry.id   AF-A0A0P9CWU5-F1
#
_cell.length_a   1.000
_cell.length_b   1.000
_cell.length_c   1.000
_cell.angle_alpha   90.00
_cell.angle_beta   90.00
_cell.angle_gamma   90.00
#
_symmetry.space_group_name_H-M   'P 1'
#
loop_
_entity.id
_entity.type
_entity.pdbx_description
1 polymer ?
#
loop_
_entity_poly.entity_id
_entity_poly.type
_entity_poly.pdbx_seq_one_letter_code
_entity_poly.pdbx_strand_id
1 'polypeptide(L)'
;MKVACVVDEDNMLSPLEYGSSIFLIDDETKKIEEYENPGYGRTHGGREIAMAGILSLNPDAFIVTENSLCPGSYQMSFGKVKYIVTEEQPISDVIKNLKSLEEKAVTELEPILYREH
;
A
#
# COMPACT_ATOMS: atom_id res chain seq x y z
N MET A 1 -2.92 -11.96 -9.39
CA MET A 1 -3.33 -10.86 -8.48
C MET A 1 -2.25 -9.79 -8.48
N LYS A 2 -2.64 -8.51 -8.56
CA LYS A 2 -1.75 -7.34 -8.49
C LYS A 2 -1.85 -6.68 -7.13
N VAL A 3 -0.72 -6.56 -6.44
CA VAL A 3 -0.65 -6.04 -5.09
C VAL A 3 0.20 -4.79 -5.08
N ALA A 4 -0.38 -3.68 -4.64
CA ALA A 4 0.35 -2.43 -4.46
C ALA A 4 0.88 -2.32 -3.03
N CYS A 5 2.02 -1.66 -2.87
CA CYS A 5 2.54 -1.20 -1.57
C CYS A 5 3.37 0.07 -1.76
N VAL A 6 3.58 0.82 -0.68
CA VAL A 6 4.45 2.00 -0.66
C VAL A 6 5.69 1.66 0.15
N VAL A 7 6.86 1.97 -0.41
CA VAL A 7 8.16 1.73 0.21
C VAL A 7 9.02 2.98 0.24
N ASP A 8 9.91 3.08 1.22
CA ASP A 8 10.96 4.10 1.27
C ASP A 8 12.21 3.69 0.47
N GLU A 9 13.24 4.54 0.53
CA GLU A 9 14.51 4.35 -0.18
C GLU A 9 15.29 3.10 0.29
N ASP A 10 15.02 2.63 1.51
CA ASP A 10 15.62 1.43 2.10
C ASP A 10 14.78 0.17 1.81
N ASN A 11 13.74 0.28 0.96
CA ASN A 11 12.80 -0.79 0.63
C ASN A 11 12.01 -1.32 1.83
N MET A 12 11.69 -0.44 2.77
CA MET A 12 10.81 -0.72 3.90
C MET A 12 9.40 -0.22 3.60
N LEU A 13 8.37 -0.97 3.99
CA LEU A 13 7.00 -0.51 3.92
C LEU A 13 6.86 0.80 4.69
N SER A 14 6.26 1.79 4.03
CA SER A 14 6.20 3.16 4.52
C SER A 14 4.79 3.73 4.36
N PRO A 15 4.38 4.69 5.21
CA PRO A 15 3.14 5.42 4.98
C PRO A 15 3.12 6.16 3.64
N LEU A 16 1.91 6.45 3.16
CA LEU A 16 1.66 6.91 1.79
C LEU A 16 2.52 8.09 1.35
N GLU A 17 2.67 9.14 2.14
CA GLU A 17 3.41 10.36 1.77
C GLU A 17 4.91 10.29 2.10
N TYR A 18 5.34 9.24 2.82
CA TYR A 18 6.71 9.07 3.30
C TYR A 18 7.50 8.01 2.53
N GLY A 19 6.85 7.15 1.75
CA GLY A 19 7.56 6.26 0.83
C GLY A 19 7.87 6.94 -0.49
N SER A 20 9.10 6.78 -0.98
CA SER A 20 9.56 7.34 -2.26
C SER A 20 8.94 6.64 -3.47
N SER A 21 8.59 5.35 -3.33
CA SER A 21 8.19 4.49 -4.44
C SER A 21 6.89 3.73 -4.16
N ILE A 22 6.12 3.49 -5.22
CA ILE A 22 5.00 2.55 -5.23
C ILE A 22 5.47 1.31 -5.97
N PHE A 23 5.38 0.16 -5.31
CA PHE A 23 5.63 -1.13 -5.95
C PHE A 23 4.30 -1.77 -6.33
N LEU A 24 4.23 -2.28 -7.55
CA LEU A 24 3.13 -3.13 -8.04
C LEU A 24 3.68 -4.53 -8.30
N ILE A 25 3.24 -5.48 -7.47
CA ILE A 25 3.71 -6.85 -7.48
C ILE A 25 2.65 -7.71 -8.15
N ASP A 26 3.02 -8.43 -9.20
CA ASP A 26 2.16 -9.39 -9.87
C ASP A 26 2.49 -10.81 -9.36
N ASP A 27 1.60 -11.39 -8.54
CA ASP A 27 1.86 -12.70 -7.91
C ASP A 27 1.93 -13.86 -8.92
N GLU A 28 1.25 -13.73 -10.07
CA GLU A 28 1.19 -14.77 -11.09
C GLU A 28 2.50 -14.82 -11.89
N THR A 29 3.02 -13.66 -12.30
CA THR A 29 4.22 -13.54 -13.12
C THR A 29 5.49 -13.31 -12.30
N LYS A 30 5.36 -13.00 -11.01
CA LYS A 30 6.45 -12.58 -10.10
C LYS A 30 7.16 -11.30 -10.53
N LYS A 31 6.53 -10.51 -11.41
CA LYS A 31 7.06 -9.23 -11.84
C LYS A 31 6.82 -8.19 -10.76
N ILE A 32 7.83 -7.37 -10.48
CA ILE A 32 7.73 -6.20 -9.62
C ILE A 32 7.96 -4.99 -10.51
N GLU A 33 6.99 -4.09 -10.54
CA GLU A 33 7.08 -2.80 -11.21
C GLU A 33 7.21 -1.71 -10.16
N GLU A 34 8.16 -0.81 -10.35
CA GLU A 34 8.39 0.33 -9.48
C GLU A 34 7.94 1.61 -10.17
N TYR A 35 7.21 2.45 -9.44
CA TYR A 35 6.73 3.75 -9.88
C TYR A 35 7.13 4.80 -8.86
N GLU A 36 7.46 6.01 -9.34
CA GLU A 36 7.62 7.16 -8.46
C GLU A 36 6.32 7.44 -7.71
N ASN A 37 6.41 7.70 -6.40
CA ASN A 37 5.24 8.08 -5.62
C ASN A 37 4.96 9.59 -5.79
N PRO A 38 3.84 9.99 -6.47
CA PRO A 38 3.55 11.40 -6.74
C PRO A 38 3.25 12.23 -5.47
N GLY A 39 2.92 11.54 -4.36
CA GLY A 39 2.64 12.15 -3.07
C GLY A 39 3.85 12.31 -2.16
N TYR A 40 4.99 11.71 -2.52
CA TYR A 40 6.19 11.71 -1.69
C TYR A 40 6.73 13.14 -1.46
N GLY A 41 7.07 13.46 -0.21
CA GLY A 41 7.70 14.74 0.17
C GLY A 41 6.79 15.97 0.05
N ARG A 42 5.49 15.78 -0.20
CA ARG A 42 4.52 16.89 -0.32
C ARG A 42 4.07 17.36 1.05
N THR A 43 4.12 18.67 1.29
CA THR A 43 3.68 19.30 2.56
C THR A 43 2.16 19.29 2.74
N HIS A 44 1.38 19.25 1.65
CA HIS A 44 -0.07 19.24 1.68
C HIS A 44 -0.63 18.24 0.66
N GLY A 45 -1.59 17.41 1.08
CA GLY A 45 -2.29 16.47 0.20
C GLY A 45 -1.47 15.27 -0.28
N GLY A 46 -0.28 15.04 0.29
CA GLY A 46 0.61 13.95 -0.14
C GLY A 46 -0.05 12.58 -0.10
N ARG A 47 -0.84 12.30 0.95
CA ARG A 47 -1.57 11.03 1.13
C ARG A 47 -2.60 10.81 0.03
N GLU A 48 -3.42 11.81 -0.27
CA GLU A 48 -4.47 11.73 -1.28
C GLU A 48 -3.86 11.58 -2.67
N ILE A 49 -2.76 12.29 -2.95
CA ILE A 49 -2.04 12.21 -4.23
C ILE A 49 -1.39 10.83 -4.38
N ALA A 50 -0.70 10.32 -3.35
CA ALA A 50 -0.12 8.98 -3.34
C ALA A 50 -1.20 7.91 -3.57
N MET A 51 -2.31 7.98 -2.84
CA MET A 51 -3.43 7.06 -3.00
C MET A 51 -4.06 7.13 -4.40
N ALA A 52 -4.22 8.33 -4.96
CA ALA A 52 -4.68 8.49 -6.34
C ALA A 52 -3.71 7.84 -7.35
N GLY A 53 -2.40 7.98 -7.12
CA GLY A 53 -1.36 7.31 -7.89
C GLY A 53 -1.48 5.79 -7.83
N ILE A 54 -1.59 5.22 -6.63
CA ILE A 54 -1.78 3.78 -6.41
C ILE A 54 -3.03 3.28 -7.15
N LEU A 55 -4.17 3.95 -6.97
CA LEU A 55 -5.44 3.54 -7.59
C LEU A 55 -5.39 3.61 -9.12
N SER A 56 -4.61 4.52 -9.71
CA SER A 56 -4.45 4.62 -11.16
C SER A 56 -3.78 3.38 -11.78
N LEU A 57 -3.04 2.62 -10.98
CA LEU A 57 -2.41 1.35 -11.38
C LEU A 57 -3.40 0.17 -11.37
N ASN A 58 -4.64 0.38 -10.88
CA ASN A 58 -5.69 -0.63 -10.71
C ASN A 58 -5.19 -1.91 -9.99
N PRO A 59 -4.61 -1.81 -8.78
CA PRO A 59 -4.25 -2.99 -8.01
C PRO A 59 -5.49 -3.72 -7.51
N ASP A 60 -5.39 -5.04 -7.34
CA ASP A 60 -6.44 -5.86 -6.74
C ASP A 60 -6.44 -5.72 -5.20
N ALA A 61 -5.25 -5.53 -4.61
CA ALA A 61 -5.09 -5.27 -3.19
C ALA A 61 -3.97 -4.28 -2.87
N PHE A 62 -4.03 -3.72 -1.67
CA PHE A 62 -3.04 -2.83 -1.11
C PHE A 62 -2.51 -3.39 0.21
N ILE A 63 -1.19 -3.52 0.32
CA ILE A 63 -0.55 -3.89 1.58
C ILE A 63 -0.47 -2.67 2.48
N VAL A 64 -0.93 -2.83 3.71
CA VAL A 64 -1.00 -1.77 4.71
C VAL A 64 -0.41 -2.22 6.03
N THR A 65 0.21 -1.28 6.71
CA THR A 65 0.53 -1.36 8.15
C THR A 65 -0.44 -0.45 8.91
N GLU A 66 -0.39 -0.47 10.24
CA GLU A 66 -1.27 0.36 11.09
C GLU A 66 -1.15 1.87 10.80
N ASN A 67 -0.01 2.32 10.26
CA ASN A 67 0.25 3.73 9.96
C ASN A 67 0.12 4.08 8.47
N SER A 68 -0.27 3.12 7.62
CA SER A 68 -0.30 3.34 6.18
C SER A 68 -1.43 4.25 5.73
N LEU A 69 -2.58 4.24 6.41
CA LEU A 69 -3.78 4.94 5.98
C LEU A 69 -4.28 5.95 7.00
N CYS A 70 -4.94 7.00 6.52
CA CYS A 70 -5.79 7.89 7.30
C CYS A 70 -7.25 7.71 6.85
N PRO A 71 -8.24 8.35 7.50
CA PRO A 71 -9.63 8.15 7.12
C PRO A 71 -9.92 8.57 5.68
N GLY A 72 -9.25 9.63 5.20
CA GLY A 72 -9.37 10.11 3.83
C GLY A 72 -8.86 9.11 2.79
N SER A 73 -7.65 8.58 2.97
CA SER A 73 -7.06 7.63 2.01
C SER A 73 -7.74 6.26 2.05
N TYR A 74 -8.26 5.84 3.20
CA TYR A 74 -9.14 4.68 3.30
C TYR A 74 -10.43 4.89 2.50
N GLN A 75 -11.15 6.00 2.69
CA GLN A 75 -12.37 6.31 1.94
C GLN A 75 -12.13 6.38 0.43
N MET A 76 -10.98 6.87 -0.02
CA MET A 76 -10.63 6.91 -1.45
C MET A 76 -10.49 5.51 -2.07
N SER A 77 -9.97 4.55 -1.31
CA SER A 77 -9.64 3.19 -1.75
C SER A 77 -10.73 2.16 -1.45
N PHE A 78 -11.66 2.49 -0.54
CA PHE A 78 -12.73 1.60 -0.10
C PHE A 78 -13.57 1.10 -1.28
N GLY A 79 -13.75 -0.22 -1.34
CA GLY A 79 -14.49 -0.90 -2.41
C GLY A 79 -13.75 -0.97 -3.76
N LYS A 80 -12.55 -0.38 -3.88
CA LYS A 80 -11.72 -0.44 -5.11
C LYS A 80 -10.59 -1.46 -5.00
N VAL A 81 -10.10 -1.71 -3.78
CA VAL A 81 -9.02 -2.66 -3.49
C VAL A 81 -9.40 -3.51 -2.29
N LYS A 82 -8.79 -4.69 -2.17
CA LYS A 82 -8.69 -5.39 -0.88
C LYS A 82 -7.51 -4.85 -0.09
N TYR A 83 -7.49 -5.09 1.21
CA TYR A 83 -6.41 -4.70 2.11
C TYR A 83 -5.72 -5.93 2.68
N ILE A 84 -4.40 -5.91 2.68
CA ILE A 84 -3.56 -6.94 3.28
C ILE A 84 -2.82 -6.28 4.43
N VAL A 85 -3.24 -6.58 5.66
CA VAL A 85 -2.61 -6.03 6.87
C VAL A 85 -1.41 -6.89 7.23
N THR A 86 -0.25 -6.25 7.42
CA THR A 86 0.99 -6.93 7.83
C THR A 86 1.79 -6.12 8.84
N GLU A 87 2.54 -6.82 9.68
CA GLU A 87 3.55 -6.25 10.57
C GLU A 87 4.96 -6.30 9.94
N GLU A 88 5.10 -7.01 8.82
CA GLU A 88 6.36 -7.11 8.09
C GLU A 88 6.77 -5.74 7.55
N GLN A 89 8.03 -5.36 7.74
CA GLN A 89 8.55 -4.06 7.32
C GLN A 89 9.34 -4.17 6.01
N PRO A 90 10.35 -5.05 5.87
CA PRO A 90 11.12 -5.12 4.63
C PRO A 90 10.28 -5.71 3.50
N ILE A 91 10.33 -5.10 2.32
CA ILE A 91 9.56 -5.60 1.16
C ILE A 91 9.97 -7.03 0.76
N SER A 92 11.22 -7.42 1.05
CA SER A 92 11.70 -8.78 0.80
C SER A 92 10.94 -9.84 1.59
N ASP A 93 10.56 -9.53 2.83
CA ASP A 93 9.81 -10.46 3.68
C ASP A 93 8.37 -10.57 3.18
N VAL A 94 7.78 -9.42 2.81
CA VAL A 94 6.45 -9.33 2.22
C VAL A 94 6.35 -10.16 0.94
N ILE A 95 7.32 -10.03 0.02
CA ILE A 95 7.36 -10.79 -1.23
C ILE A 95 7.51 -12.30 -0.94
N LYS A 96 8.36 -12.66 0.02
CA LYS A 96 8.59 -14.06 0.42
C LYS A 96 7.32 -14.70 0.98
N ASN A 97 6.53 -13.93 1.72
CA ASN A 97 5.32 -14.40 2.40
C ASN A 97 4.02 -14.03 1.64
N LEU A 98 4.11 -13.48 0.44
CA LEU A 98 2.96 -12.86 -0.25
C LEU A 98 1.74 -13.78 -0.32
N LYS A 99 1.92 -15.05 -0.68
CA LYS A 99 0.82 -16.03 -0.75
C LYS A 99 0.05 -16.19 0.57
N SER A 100 0.75 -16.22 1.70
CA SER A 100 0.09 -16.38 3.01
C SER A 100 -0.56 -15.07 3.49
N LEU A 101 -0.05 -13.93 3.01
CA LEU A 101 -0.64 -12.61 3.27
C LEU A 101 -1.91 -12.39 2.43
N GLU A 102 -1.93 -12.83 1.17
CA GLU A 102 -3.09 -12.73 0.27
C GLU A 102 -4.33 -13.46 0.81
N GLU A 103 -4.14 -14.61 1.47
CA GLU A 103 -5.21 -15.37 2.13
C GLU A 103 -5.90 -14.57 3.25
N LYS A 104 -5.23 -13.54 3.79
CA LYS A 104 -5.74 -12.66 4.84
C LYS A 104 -6.35 -11.37 4.28
N ALA A 105 -6.46 -11.23 2.96
CA ALA A 105 -6.97 -10.01 2.35
C ALA A 105 -8.44 -9.75 2.77
N VAL A 106 -8.70 -8.55 3.28
CA VAL A 106 -10.03 -8.10 3.72
C VAL A 106 -10.56 -6.98 2.83
N THR A 107 -11.88 -6.85 2.71
CA THR A 107 -12.51 -5.75 1.96
C THR A 107 -12.70 -4.50 2.80
N GLU A 108 -12.71 -4.65 4.13
CA GLU A 108 -12.90 -3.58 5.09
C GLU A 108 -11.83 -3.66 6.18
N LEU A 109 -11.31 -2.51 6.59
CA LEU A 109 -10.35 -2.42 7.68
C LEU A 109 -11.05 -2.08 8.98
N GLU A 110 -10.47 -2.52 10.10
CA GLU A 110 -10.92 -2.04 11.40
C GLU A 110 -10.57 -0.55 11.56
N PRO A 111 -11.45 0.27 12.20
CA PRO A 111 -11.21 1.71 12.37
C PRO A 111 -9.87 2.09 13.00
N ILE A 112 -9.28 1.18 13.78
CA ILE A 112 -7.98 1.40 14.41
C ILE A 112 -6.83 1.51 13.42
N LEU A 113 -6.97 0.94 12.21
CA LEU A 113 -5.93 0.85 11.18
C LEU A 113 -5.89 2.06 10.23
N TYR A 114 -6.84 2.99 10.35
CA TYR A 114 -6.89 4.18 9.50
C TYR A 114 -7.29 5.45 10.26
N ARG A 115 -7.23 5.45 11.59
CA ARG A 115 -7.47 6.65 12.39
C ARG A 115 -6.30 7.63 12.26
N GLU A 116 -6.56 8.92 12.49
CA GLU A 116 -5.47 9.90 12.56
C GLU A 116 -4.63 9.65 13.83
N HIS A 117 -3.31 9.58 13.63
CA HIS A 117 -2.29 9.35 14.64
C HIS A 117 -1.40 10.59 14.79
#